data_AF-A0A0F9NVC6-F1
#
_entry.id   AF-A0A0F9NVC6-F1
#
_cell.length_a   1.000
_cell.length_b   1.000
_cell.length_c   1.000
_cell.angle_alpha   90.00
_cell.angle_beta   90.00
_cell.angle_gamma   90.00
#
_symmetry.space_group_name_H-M   'P 1'
#
loop_
_entity.id
_entity.type
_entity.pdbx_description
1 polymer ?
#
loop_
_entity_poly.entity_id
_entity_poly.type
_entity_poly.pdbx_seq_one_letter_code
_entity_poly.pdbx_strand_id
1 'polypeptide(L)'
;GRGDTVNIPNFTQNVRSDVTKRSTFGTAASLTFVANSENQTQLVVNQMAYDAHRIPVEMSVQNQPIYNTLLMEGIGQAIAQQMDYDIASDGTNGFDAFTAIGTDNVDVTEATILQGETNLNDNLSPQEGRYFCMSPATRASILQIEVLRNQLFASTMGKLSGEIANGFFGKILSLNCYMDADLESGTSGKKNFIGHMEAIAVASQQSIKIVGGLNIADGLINEVAGYAVYGFKQVKSAFGREVAGK
;
A
#
# COMPACT_ATOMS: atom_id res chain seq x y z
N GLY A 1 14.17 -18.38 10.63
CA GLY A 1 13.72 -18.31 12.04
C GLY A 1 12.23 -18.09 12.03
N ARG A 2 11.48 -18.68 12.97
CA ARG A 2 10.03 -18.45 13.08
C ARG A 2 9.81 -17.00 13.51
N GLY A 3 9.39 -16.15 12.58
CA GLY A 3 8.90 -14.80 12.87
C GLY A 3 7.63 -14.86 13.74
N ASP A 4 7.32 -13.78 14.43
CA ASP A 4 6.06 -13.67 15.17
C ASP A 4 4.88 -13.70 14.20
N THR A 5 3.77 -14.31 14.60
CA THR A 5 2.62 -14.51 13.71
C THR A 5 1.35 -13.96 14.32
N VAL A 6 0.69 -13.08 13.57
CA VAL A 6 -0.61 -12.50 13.92
C VAL A 6 -1.70 -13.26 13.19
N ASN A 7 -2.65 -13.80 13.94
CA ASN A 7 -3.80 -14.49 13.37
C ASN A 7 -4.93 -13.49 13.13
N ILE A 8 -5.36 -13.38 11.87
CA ILE A 8 -6.51 -12.56 11.48
C ILE A 8 -7.67 -13.54 11.23
N PRO A 9 -8.69 -13.57 12.10
CA PRO A 9 -9.85 -14.44 11.91
C PRO A 9 -10.67 -13.92 10.72
N ASN A 10 -11.06 -14.82 9.82
CA ASN A 10 -12.08 -14.48 8.84
C ASN A 10 -13.46 -14.91 9.36
N PHE A 11 -14.44 -14.07 9.09
CA PHE A 11 -15.83 -14.39 9.37
C PHE A 11 -16.48 -14.89 8.09
N THR A 12 -17.36 -15.88 8.20
CA THR A 12 -18.24 -16.27 7.09
C THR A 12 -19.11 -15.05 6.75
N GLN A 13 -18.96 -14.49 5.54
CA GLN A 13 -19.81 -13.39 5.11
C GLN A 13 -21.28 -13.84 5.11
N ASN A 14 -22.18 -12.94 5.49
CA ASN A 14 -23.61 -13.15 5.44
C ASN A 14 -24.10 -13.17 3.98
N VAL A 15 -23.85 -14.28 3.29
CA VAL A 15 -24.34 -14.51 1.93
C VAL A 15 -25.72 -15.12 2.02
N ARG A 16 -26.68 -14.56 1.29
CA ARG A 16 -28.02 -15.13 1.14
C ARG A 16 -27.91 -16.47 0.41
N SER A 17 -28.01 -17.57 1.15
CA SER A 17 -27.89 -18.94 0.60
C SER A 17 -29.11 -19.40 -0.19
N ASP A 18 -30.29 -18.83 0.06
CA ASP A 18 -31.54 -19.18 -0.61
C ASP A 18 -32.06 -17.98 -1.45
N VAL A 19 -31.57 -17.87 -2.69
CA VAL A 19 -32.00 -16.82 -3.64
C VAL A 19 -33.42 -17.10 -4.17
N THR A 20 -33.84 -18.37 -4.17
CA THR A 20 -35.10 -18.84 -4.78
C THR A 20 -36.23 -19.05 -3.76
N LYS A 21 -35.92 -19.21 -2.47
CA LYS A 21 -36.96 -19.39 -1.43
C LYS A 21 -37.40 -18.04 -0.87
N ARG A 22 -38.47 -17.50 -1.43
CA ARG A 22 -39.24 -16.42 -0.82
C ARG A 22 -40.41 -17.08 -0.11
N SER A 23 -40.59 -16.86 1.20
CA SER A 23 -41.81 -17.34 1.84
C SER A 23 -43.00 -16.60 1.25
N THR A 24 -43.98 -17.34 0.75
CA THR A 24 -45.27 -16.76 0.37
C THR A 24 -45.96 -16.25 1.64
N PHE A 25 -46.56 -15.06 1.57
CA PHE A 25 -47.32 -14.50 2.70
C PHE A 25 -48.32 -15.53 3.25
N GLY A 26 -48.33 -15.72 4.57
CA GLY A 26 -49.26 -16.63 5.25
C GLY A 26 -48.84 -18.10 5.34
N THR A 27 -47.67 -18.49 4.82
CA THR A 27 -47.16 -19.87 4.95
C THR A 27 -45.84 -19.87 5.74
N ALA A 28 -45.79 -20.59 6.86
CA ALA A 28 -44.56 -20.77 7.63
C ALA A 28 -43.57 -21.63 6.81
N ALA A 29 -42.49 -21.02 6.31
CA ALA A 29 -41.44 -21.71 5.58
C ALA A 29 -40.38 -22.27 6.54
N SER A 30 -39.87 -23.47 6.26
CA SER A 30 -38.73 -24.03 6.98
C SER A 30 -37.47 -23.21 6.69
N LEU A 31 -36.79 -22.74 7.74
CA LEU A 31 -35.56 -21.97 7.66
C LEU A 31 -34.37 -22.92 7.49
N THR A 32 -33.63 -22.79 6.38
CA THR A 32 -32.36 -23.50 6.20
C THR A 32 -31.25 -22.69 6.86
N PHE A 33 -30.69 -23.19 7.97
CA PHE A 33 -29.52 -22.56 8.60
C PHE A 33 -28.25 -22.95 7.85
N VAL A 34 -27.41 -21.96 7.55
CA VAL A 34 -26.10 -22.17 6.90
C VAL A 34 -25.08 -22.53 7.98
N ALA A 35 -24.26 -23.55 7.73
CA ALA A 35 -23.14 -23.86 8.60
C ALA A 35 -22.02 -22.83 8.39
N ASN A 36 -21.59 -22.18 9.48
CA ASN A 36 -20.47 -21.25 9.43
C ASN A 36 -19.15 -22.05 9.39
N SER A 37 -18.28 -21.73 8.44
CA SER A 37 -16.92 -22.26 8.36
C SER A 37 -15.98 -21.10 8.62
N GLU A 38 -15.36 -21.10 9.80
CA GLU A 38 -14.38 -20.09 10.20
C GLU A 38 -12.98 -20.56 9.81
N ASN A 39 -12.25 -19.71 9.11
CA ASN A 39 -10.86 -19.91 8.73
C ASN A 39 -10.02 -18.76 9.31
N GLN A 40 -8.69 -18.92 9.33
CA GLN A 40 -7.79 -17.82 9.71
C GLN A 40 -6.75 -17.57 8.61
N THR A 41 -6.42 -16.30 8.41
CA THR A 41 -5.25 -15.89 7.64
C THR A 41 -4.13 -15.50 8.61
N GLN A 42 -2.94 -16.10 8.43
CA GLN A 42 -1.79 -15.83 9.30
C GLN A 42 -0.87 -14.80 8.63
N LEU A 43 -0.62 -13.68 9.30
CA LEU A 43 0.38 -12.68 8.94
C LEU A 43 1.66 -13.00 9.71
N VAL A 44 2.80 -13.07 9.02
CA VAL A 44 4.10 -13.33 9.64
C VAL A 44 4.93 -12.07 9.59
N VAL A 45 5.52 -11.67 10.72
CA VAL A 45 6.49 -10.58 10.79
C VAL A 45 7.88 -11.17 10.55
N ASN A 46 8.42 -10.98 9.35
CA ASN A 46 9.65 -11.64 8.88
C ASN A 46 10.66 -10.71 8.19
N GLN A 47 10.34 -9.43 8.01
CA GLN A 47 11.20 -8.47 7.32
C GLN A 47 11.79 -7.45 8.30
N MET A 48 13.03 -7.06 8.03
CA MET A 48 13.73 -6.02 8.78
C MET A 48 14.46 -5.09 7.81
N ALA A 49 14.00 -3.84 7.73
CA ALA A 49 14.71 -2.79 7.03
C ALA A 49 15.68 -2.09 7.99
N TYR A 50 16.87 -1.78 7.51
CA TYR A 50 17.89 -1.09 8.28
C TYR A 50 18.71 -0.14 7.39
N ASP A 51 19.18 0.95 7.98
CA ASP A 51 20.20 1.83 7.39
C ASP A 51 21.21 2.22 8.47
N ALA A 52 22.50 2.20 8.14
CA ALA A 52 23.57 2.37 9.10
C ALA A 52 24.74 3.17 8.52
N HIS A 53 25.19 4.17 9.29
CA HIS A 53 26.28 5.07 8.94
C HIS A 53 27.38 5.00 10.01
N ARG A 54 28.63 5.01 9.55
CA ARG A 54 29.83 5.01 10.41
C ARG A 54 30.65 6.26 10.11
N ILE A 55 30.98 7.05 11.14
CA ILE A 55 31.75 8.28 10.99
C ILE A 55 32.91 8.32 11.97
N PRO A 56 34.17 8.48 11.51
CA PRO A 56 35.30 8.65 12.40
C PRO A 56 35.19 9.97 13.19
N VAL A 57 35.53 9.94 14.48
CA VAL A 57 35.36 11.09 15.38
C VAL A 57 36.16 12.31 14.92
N GLU A 58 37.29 12.11 14.27
CA GLU A 58 38.16 13.17 13.72
C GLU A 58 37.41 14.09 12.74
N MET A 59 36.58 13.53 11.86
CA MET A 59 35.77 14.31 10.93
C MET A 59 34.60 15.03 11.61
N SER A 60 34.03 14.41 12.65
CA SER A 60 32.93 15.01 13.43
C SER A 60 33.37 16.22 14.26
N VAL A 61 34.65 16.25 14.69
CA VAL A 61 35.23 17.36 15.46
C VAL A 61 35.75 18.48 14.57
N GLN A 62 36.30 18.16 13.39
CA GLN A 62 37.04 19.14 12.58
C GLN A 62 36.25 19.75 11.42
N ASN A 63 35.37 18.99 10.75
CA ASN A 63 34.77 19.47 9.49
C ASN A 63 33.32 19.91 9.62
N GLN A 64 32.42 19.17 10.28
CA GLN A 64 30.99 19.56 10.37
C GLN A 64 30.25 18.96 11.60
N PRO A 65 29.89 19.76 12.62
CA PRO A 65 29.19 19.27 13.81
C PRO A 65 27.71 18.86 13.58
N ILE A 66 27.09 19.33 12.49
CA ILE A 66 25.67 19.08 12.15
C ILE A 66 25.49 17.80 11.30
N TYR A 67 26.58 17.21 10.81
CA TYR A 67 26.51 16.09 9.86
C TYR A 67 25.82 14.84 10.46
N ASN A 68 26.01 14.59 11.76
CA ASN A 68 25.35 13.48 12.46
C ASN A 68 23.82 13.64 12.53
N THR A 69 23.31 14.87 12.73
CA THR A 69 21.87 15.10 12.81
C THR A 69 21.21 14.99 11.45
N LEU A 70 21.88 15.43 10.37
CA LEU A 70 21.38 15.31 9.01
C LEU A 70 21.28 13.84 8.56
N LEU A 71 22.28 13.01 8.92
CA LEU A 71 22.23 11.58 8.63
C LEU A 71 21.14 10.86 9.42
N MET A 72 20.93 11.24 10.68
CA MET A 72 19.83 10.70 11.49
C MET A 72 18.46 10.99 10.87
N GLU A 73 18.29 12.16 10.24
CA GLU A 73 17.06 12.52 9.54
C GLU A 73 16.86 11.68 8.26
N GLY A 74 17.93 11.47 7.48
CA GLY A 74 17.90 10.68 6.24
C GLY A 74 17.60 9.18 6.45
N ILE A 75 18.07 8.60 7.56
CA ILE A 75 17.82 7.19 7.90
C ILE A 75 16.31 6.88 8.01
N GLY A 76 15.54 7.80 8.60
CA GLY A 76 14.08 7.62 8.73
C GLY A 76 13.36 7.55 7.39
N GLN A 77 13.74 8.42 6.46
CA GLN A 77 13.19 8.44 5.11
C GLN A 77 13.60 7.20 4.31
N ALA A 78 14.87 6.79 4.38
CA ALA A 78 15.37 5.62 3.65
C ALA A 78 14.67 4.32 4.09
N ILE A 79 14.43 4.16 5.38
CA ILE A 79 13.70 3.00 5.91
C ILE A 79 12.24 3.01 5.44
N ALA A 80 11.57 4.17 5.44
CA ALA A 80 10.21 4.28 4.94
C ALA A 80 10.11 3.94 3.44
N GLN A 81 11.05 4.44 2.64
CA GLN A 81 11.12 4.13 1.20
C GLN A 81 11.31 2.63 0.93
N GLN A 82 12.16 1.97 1.72
CA GLN A 82 12.33 0.51 1.62
C GLN A 82 11.04 -0.25 1.97
N MET A 83 10.33 0.19 3.01
CA MET A 83 9.06 -0.43 3.41
C MET A 83 8.00 -0.32 2.30
N ASP A 84 7.89 0.85 1.67
CA ASP A 84 6.95 1.08 0.57
C ASP A 84 7.31 0.23 -0.66
N TYR A 85 8.60 0.15 -0.99
CA TYR A 85 9.09 -0.71 -2.08
C TYR A 85 8.81 -2.21 -1.84
N ASP A 86 9.00 -2.70 -0.62
CA ASP A 86 8.74 -4.10 -0.28
C ASP A 86 7.25 -4.44 -0.43
N ILE A 87 6.35 -3.55 0.00
CA ILE A 87 4.91 -3.73 -0.18
C ILE A 87 4.54 -3.72 -1.68
N ALA A 88 5.21 -2.90 -2.48
CA ALA A 88 4.95 -2.84 -3.91
C ALA A 88 5.43 -4.10 -4.67
N SER A 89 6.56 -4.71 -4.27
CA SER A 89 7.32 -5.66 -5.10
C SER A 89 7.38 -7.13 -4.61
N ASP A 90 6.68 -7.49 -3.53
CA ASP A 90 6.80 -8.81 -2.89
C ASP A 90 6.32 -10.02 -3.73
N GLY A 91 5.62 -9.82 -4.85
CA GLY A 91 5.11 -10.86 -5.76
C GLY A 91 4.13 -11.90 -5.16
N THR A 92 4.02 -11.96 -3.82
CA THR A 92 3.21 -12.93 -3.07
C THR A 92 2.13 -12.24 -2.25
N ASN A 93 2.45 -11.12 -1.61
CA ASN A 93 1.50 -10.39 -0.76
C ASN A 93 1.41 -8.89 -1.06
N GLY A 94 2.23 -8.41 -2.00
CA GLY A 94 2.32 -7.02 -2.42
C GLY A 94 1.33 -6.62 -3.52
N PHE A 95 1.50 -5.43 -4.09
CA PHE A 95 0.64 -4.93 -5.15
C PHE A 95 0.66 -5.80 -6.42
N ASP A 96 1.80 -6.38 -6.77
CA ASP A 96 1.99 -7.33 -7.88
C ASP A 96 1.29 -8.69 -7.68
N ALA A 97 0.90 -9.04 -6.45
CA ALA A 97 0.21 -10.30 -6.21
C ALA A 97 -1.27 -10.28 -6.63
N PHE A 98 -1.80 -9.11 -7.00
CA PHE A 98 -3.20 -8.96 -7.41
C PHE A 98 -3.38 -9.16 -8.91
N THR A 99 -4.58 -9.55 -9.32
CA THR A 99 -4.85 -9.77 -10.76
C THR A 99 -4.67 -8.47 -11.55
N ALA A 100 -3.77 -8.51 -12.53
CA ALA A 100 -3.47 -7.38 -13.41
C ALA A 100 -4.66 -7.00 -14.31
N ILE A 101 -4.84 -5.70 -14.48
CA ILE A 101 -5.75 -5.05 -15.41
C ILE A 101 -4.94 -4.09 -16.28
N GLY A 102 -5.30 -3.97 -17.55
CA GLY A 102 -4.56 -3.15 -18.52
C GLY A 102 -3.55 -3.98 -19.31
N THR A 103 -2.60 -3.31 -19.93
CA THR A 103 -1.57 -3.95 -20.75
C THR A 103 -0.23 -3.31 -20.41
N ASP A 104 0.78 -4.14 -20.13
CA ASP A 104 2.14 -3.68 -19.86
C ASP A 104 2.63 -2.82 -21.03
N ASN A 105 3.36 -1.74 -20.71
CA ASN A 105 3.92 -0.78 -21.68
C ASN A 105 2.90 0.06 -22.48
N VAL A 106 1.61 0.04 -22.12
CA VAL A 106 0.58 0.88 -22.75
C VAL A 106 0.16 1.98 -21.79
N ASP A 107 -0.13 3.16 -22.33
CA ASP A 107 -0.65 4.27 -21.54
C ASP A 107 -1.97 3.88 -20.88
N VAL A 108 -2.08 4.12 -19.57
CA VAL A 108 -3.31 3.82 -18.82
C VAL A 108 -4.43 4.72 -19.33
N THR A 109 -5.51 4.10 -19.81
CA THR A 109 -6.68 4.81 -20.35
C THR A 109 -7.82 4.90 -19.32
N GLU A 110 -8.81 5.75 -19.58
CA GLU A 110 -10.03 5.86 -18.76
C GLU A 110 -10.75 4.50 -18.62
N ALA A 111 -10.78 3.69 -19.69
CA ALA A 111 -11.41 2.38 -19.68
C ALA A 111 -10.73 1.42 -18.68
N THR A 112 -9.41 1.50 -18.52
CA THR A 112 -8.65 0.68 -17.57
C THR A 112 -8.99 1.04 -16.13
N ILE A 113 -9.11 2.33 -15.81
CA ILE A 113 -9.48 2.81 -14.48
C ILE A 113 -10.93 2.44 -14.16
N LEU A 114 -11.84 2.60 -15.12
CA LEU A 114 -13.24 2.20 -14.97
C LEU A 114 -13.38 0.69 -14.77
N GLN A 115 -12.60 -0.12 -15.50
CA GLN A 115 -12.55 -1.57 -15.30
C GLN A 115 -12.09 -1.93 -13.87
N GLY A 116 -11.10 -1.21 -13.33
CA GLY A 116 -10.71 -1.35 -11.92
C GLY A 116 -11.90 -1.09 -10.97
N GLU A 117 -12.64 0.00 -11.18
CA GLU A 117 -13.78 0.35 -10.34
C GLU A 117 -14.94 -0.66 -10.46
N THR A 118 -15.30 -1.09 -11.67
CA THR A 118 -16.31 -2.13 -11.89
C THR A 118 -15.93 -3.43 -11.18
N ASN A 119 -14.66 -3.82 -11.25
CA ASN A 119 -14.17 -4.99 -10.51
C ASN A 119 -14.32 -4.85 -8.99
N LEU A 120 -14.08 -3.67 -8.43
CA LEU A 120 -14.30 -3.43 -7.00
C LEU A 120 -15.79 -3.41 -6.65
N ASN A 121 -16.65 -2.89 -7.53
CA ASN A 121 -18.09 -2.85 -7.35
C ASN A 121 -18.73 -4.25 -7.44
N ASP A 122 -18.31 -5.08 -8.39
CA ASP A 122 -18.76 -6.48 -8.56
C ASP A 122 -18.40 -7.34 -7.34
N ASN A 123 -17.26 -7.04 -6.71
CA ASN A 123 -16.83 -7.69 -5.48
C ASN A 123 -17.40 -7.06 -4.20
N LEU A 124 -18.36 -6.14 -4.33
CA LEU A 124 -19.04 -5.46 -3.22
C LEU A 124 -18.07 -4.78 -2.24
N SER A 125 -16.91 -4.30 -2.73
CA SER A 125 -15.98 -3.53 -1.90
C SER A 125 -16.65 -2.21 -1.50
N PRO A 126 -16.50 -1.75 -0.24
CA PRO A 126 -16.96 -0.42 0.15
C PRO A 126 -16.38 0.68 -0.76
N GLN A 127 -17.15 1.74 -0.98
CA GLN A 127 -16.74 2.90 -1.80
C GLN A 127 -15.82 3.85 -1.04
N GLU A 128 -15.97 3.92 0.28
CA GLU A 128 -15.05 4.65 1.15
C GLU A 128 -13.69 3.96 1.18
N GLY A 129 -12.60 4.70 1.39
CA GLY A 129 -11.28 4.08 1.59
C GLY A 129 -10.65 3.42 0.36
N ARG A 130 -11.19 3.66 -0.85
CA ARG A 130 -10.55 3.23 -2.09
C ARG A 130 -9.43 4.18 -2.50
N TYR A 131 -8.31 3.60 -2.94
CA TYR A 131 -7.14 4.34 -3.37
C TYR A 131 -6.60 3.80 -4.68
N PHE A 132 -5.93 4.70 -5.40
CA PHE A 132 -5.14 4.39 -6.58
C PHE A 132 -3.73 4.90 -6.34
N CYS A 133 -2.77 3.99 -6.23
CA CYS A 133 -1.35 4.32 -6.19
C CYS A 133 -0.81 4.26 -7.63
N MET A 134 -0.23 5.36 -8.11
CA MET A 134 0.21 5.52 -9.50
C MET A 134 1.67 5.98 -9.61
N SER A 135 2.32 5.55 -10.69
CA SER A 135 3.65 5.94 -11.08
C SER A 135 3.68 7.35 -11.68
N PRO A 136 4.85 8.03 -11.71
CA PRO A 136 5.01 9.32 -12.37
C PRO A 136 4.63 9.29 -13.85
N ALA A 137 4.91 8.18 -14.54
CA ALA A 137 4.61 8.00 -15.96
C ALA A 137 3.11 7.84 -16.19
N THR A 138 2.45 7.00 -15.39
CA THR A 138 0.99 6.81 -15.44
C THR A 138 0.24 8.10 -15.11
N ARG A 139 0.76 8.92 -14.18
CA ARG A 139 0.22 10.26 -13.90
C ARG A 139 0.29 11.19 -15.12
N ALA A 140 1.39 11.17 -15.87
CA ALA A 140 1.55 11.99 -17.07
C ALA A 140 0.53 11.61 -18.15
N SER A 141 0.28 10.31 -18.34
CA SER A 141 -0.71 9.80 -19.30
C SER A 141 -2.14 10.16 -18.88
N ILE A 142 -2.46 10.13 -17.58
CA ILE A 142 -3.79 10.54 -17.06
C ILE A 142 -4.05 12.04 -17.26
N LEU A 143 -3.03 12.89 -17.11
CA LEU A 143 -3.16 14.33 -17.33
C LEU A 143 -3.42 14.71 -18.80
N GLN A 144 -3.09 13.84 -19.75
CA GLN A 144 -3.39 14.04 -21.16
C GLN A 144 -4.87 13.74 -21.48
N ILE A 145 -5.58 13.02 -20.60
CA ILE A 145 -6.99 12.70 -20.78
C ILE A 145 -7.84 13.89 -20.33
N GLU A 146 -8.54 14.50 -21.29
CA GLU A 146 -9.28 15.75 -21.10
C GLU A 146 -10.39 15.69 -20.04
N VAL A 147 -11.10 14.56 -19.95
CA VAL A 147 -12.20 14.38 -19.00
C VAL A 147 -11.69 14.24 -17.56
N LEU A 148 -10.63 13.46 -17.36
CA LEU A 148 -10.02 13.23 -16.04
C LEU A 148 -9.30 14.49 -15.53
N ARG A 149 -8.65 15.22 -16.43
CA ARG A 149 -8.09 16.54 -16.15
C ARG A 149 -9.17 17.53 -15.68
N ASN A 150 -10.30 17.60 -16.37
CA ASN A 150 -11.39 18.49 -15.99
C ASN A 150 -12.05 18.11 -14.66
N GLN A 151 -12.17 16.82 -14.34
CA GLN A 151 -12.67 16.36 -13.03
C GLN A 151 -11.73 16.73 -11.89
N LEU A 152 -10.42 16.61 -12.11
CA LEU A 152 -9.41 16.99 -11.14
C LEU A 152 -9.49 18.48 -10.78
N PHE A 153 -9.65 19.36 -11.79
CA PHE A 153 -9.79 20.80 -11.59
C PHE A 153 -11.18 21.25 -11.14
N ALA A 154 -12.25 20.49 -11.45
CA ALA A 154 -13.59 20.77 -10.92
C ALA A 154 -13.65 20.58 -9.40
N SER A 155 -12.87 19.65 -8.84
CA SER A 155 -12.78 19.41 -7.39
C SER A 155 -12.06 20.52 -6.61
N THR A 156 -11.30 21.37 -7.31
CA THR A 156 -10.57 22.53 -6.74
C THR A 156 -11.47 23.76 -6.56
N MET A 157 -12.63 23.82 -7.24
CA MET A 157 -13.60 24.91 -7.09
C MET A 157 -14.44 24.71 -5.82
N GLY A 158 -13.85 24.99 -4.65
CA GLY A 158 -14.61 25.13 -3.41
C GLY A 158 -14.19 24.29 -2.20
N LYS A 159 -12.99 23.70 -2.17
CA LYS A 159 -12.45 23.10 -0.94
C LYS A 159 -11.29 23.91 -0.38
N LEU A 160 -11.52 24.43 0.83
CA LEU A 160 -10.52 24.99 1.72
C LEU A 160 -9.37 23.99 1.87
N SER A 161 -8.16 24.48 1.65
CA SER A 161 -6.87 23.84 1.94
C SER A 161 -6.97 22.94 3.19
N GLY A 162 -6.97 21.62 2.98
CA GLY A 162 -7.13 20.64 4.04
C GLY A 162 -6.45 19.34 3.63
N GLU A 163 -5.20 19.21 4.06
CA GLU A 163 -4.30 18.06 3.92
C GLU A 163 -3.89 17.70 2.49
N ILE A 164 -3.09 18.59 1.90
CA ILE A 164 -2.15 18.24 0.82
C ILE A 164 -1.04 17.40 1.47
N ALA A 165 -1.33 16.13 1.77
CA ALA A 165 -0.28 15.18 2.07
C ALA A 165 0.61 15.04 0.83
N ASN A 166 1.93 15.04 1.04
CA ASN A 166 2.95 15.01 0.00
C ASN A 166 2.72 13.77 -0.90
N GLY A 167 2.22 13.97 -2.13
CA GLY A 167 1.89 12.87 -3.07
C GLY A 167 0.40 12.66 -3.37
N PHE A 168 -0.54 13.36 -2.70
CA PHE A 168 -1.96 13.30 -3.06
C PHE A 168 -2.21 14.03 -4.38
N PHE A 169 -2.61 13.28 -5.41
CA PHE A 169 -2.89 13.82 -6.74
C PHE A 169 -4.29 14.42 -6.83
N GLY A 170 -5.26 13.83 -6.12
CA GLY A 170 -6.66 14.25 -6.14
C GLY A 170 -7.60 13.06 -6.10
N LYS A 171 -8.89 13.29 -6.37
CA LYS A 171 -9.87 12.22 -6.55
C LYS A 171 -10.20 12.07 -8.02
N ILE A 172 -10.09 10.85 -8.54
CA ILE A 172 -10.56 10.48 -9.86
C ILE A 172 -11.65 9.44 -9.66
N LEU A 173 -12.85 9.70 -10.18
CA LEU A 173 -14.07 8.93 -9.86
C LEU A 173 -14.27 8.81 -8.34
N SER A 174 -14.40 7.60 -7.80
CA SER A 174 -14.50 7.31 -6.37
C SER A 174 -13.16 6.95 -5.70
N LEU A 175 -12.02 7.11 -6.39
CA LEU A 175 -10.70 6.69 -5.91
C LEU A 175 -9.86 7.88 -5.44
N ASN A 176 -9.23 7.76 -4.27
CA ASN A 176 -8.20 8.70 -3.83
C ASN A 176 -6.87 8.36 -4.51
N CYS A 177 -6.32 9.27 -5.31
CA CYS A 177 -5.13 9.03 -6.11
C CYS A 177 -3.87 9.53 -5.38
N TYR A 178 -2.89 8.65 -5.24
CA TYR A 178 -1.57 8.94 -4.65
C TYR A 178 -0.49 8.62 -5.68
N MET A 179 0.53 9.46 -5.73
CA MET A 179 1.69 9.26 -6.60
C MET A 179 2.87 8.72 -5.80
N ASP A 180 3.50 7.68 -6.33
CA ASP A 180 4.73 7.12 -5.78
C ASP A 180 5.71 6.79 -6.93
N ALA A 181 6.98 7.14 -6.76
CA ALA A 181 8.04 6.87 -7.74
C ALA A 181 8.69 5.49 -7.54
N ASP A 182 8.56 4.91 -6.35
CA ASP A 182 9.25 3.68 -5.93
C ASP A 182 8.41 2.41 -6.11
N LEU A 183 7.34 2.49 -6.91
CA LEU A 183 6.59 1.32 -7.34
C LEU A 183 7.46 0.32 -8.12
N GLU A 184 7.08 -0.96 -8.09
CA GLU A 184 7.82 -2.03 -8.76
C GLU A 184 7.95 -1.75 -10.26
N SER A 185 9.15 -1.96 -10.80
CA SER A 185 9.39 -1.96 -12.24
C SER A 185 8.90 -3.27 -12.85
N GLY A 186 7.89 -3.21 -13.71
CA GLY A 186 7.55 -4.28 -14.64
C GLY A 186 8.54 -4.38 -15.80
N THR A 187 8.20 -5.17 -16.83
CA THR A 187 9.09 -5.46 -17.97
C THR A 187 9.47 -4.19 -18.74
N SER A 188 8.55 -3.23 -18.85
CA SER A 188 8.78 -1.95 -19.55
C SER A 188 8.05 -0.75 -18.93
N GLY A 189 7.25 -0.94 -17.88
CA GLY A 189 6.58 0.14 -17.16
C GLY A 189 6.38 -0.16 -15.67
N LYS A 190 5.95 0.83 -14.89
CA LYS A 190 5.73 0.68 -13.44
C LYS A 190 4.38 0.01 -13.14
N LYS A 191 4.37 -0.94 -12.19
CA LYS A 191 3.13 -1.60 -11.74
C LYS A 191 2.37 -0.66 -10.80
N ASN A 192 1.17 -0.26 -11.19
CA ASN A 192 0.30 0.60 -10.38
C ASN A 192 -0.73 -0.26 -9.62
N PHE A 193 -1.45 0.32 -8.67
CA PHE A 193 -2.40 -0.45 -7.86
C PHE A 193 -3.68 0.30 -7.53
N ILE A 194 -4.84 -0.31 -7.83
CA ILE A 194 -6.16 0.15 -7.37
C ILE A 194 -6.68 -0.82 -6.32
N GLY A 195 -7.07 -0.33 -5.15
CA GLY A 195 -7.65 -1.19 -4.13
C GLY A 195 -8.33 -0.47 -2.99
N HIS A 196 -8.87 -1.25 -2.06
CA HIS A 196 -9.46 -0.78 -0.82
C HIS A 196 -8.48 -0.96 0.34
N MET A 197 -8.59 -0.13 1.40
CA MET A 197 -7.75 -0.20 2.60
C MET A 197 -7.72 -1.60 3.26
N GLU A 198 -8.78 -2.39 3.09
CA GLU A 198 -8.86 -3.76 3.64
C GLU A 198 -8.15 -4.83 2.78
N ALA A 199 -7.52 -4.47 1.66
CA ALA A 199 -6.89 -5.44 0.76
C ALA A 199 -5.61 -6.07 1.36
N ILE A 200 -4.80 -5.26 2.04
CA ILE A 200 -3.50 -5.64 2.62
C ILE A 200 -3.47 -5.24 4.08
N ALA A 201 -3.01 -6.14 4.95
CA ALA A 201 -2.71 -5.85 6.35
C ALA A 201 -1.21 -5.75 6.55
N VAL A 202 -0.78 -4.79 7.37
CA VAL A 202 0.61 -4.60 7.77
C VAL A 202 0.69 -4.71 9.29
N ALA A 203 1.69 -5.42 9.81
CA ALA A 203 2.01 -5.45 11.23
C ALA A 203 3.48 -5.09 11.43
N SER A 204 3.74 -4.21 12.40
CA SER A 204 5.09 -3.87 12.83
C SER A 204 5.30 -4.30 14.28
N GLN A 205 6.40 -5.01 14.53
CA GLN A 205 6.81 -5.37 15.90
C GLN A 205 7.61 -4.23 16.53
N GLN A 206 8.39 -3.53 15.70
CA GLN A 206 9.15 -2.37 16.12
C GLN A 206 9.07 -1.31 15.03
N SER A 207 8.61 -0.11 15.41
CA SER A 207 8.73 1.07 14.56
C SER A 207 10.21 1.48 14.40
N ILE A 208 10.46 2.45 13.54
CA ILE A 208 11.80 2.98 13.26
C ILE A 208 12.44 3.39 14.58
N LYS A 209 13.50 2.68 14.95
CA LYS A 209 14.32 3.01 16.11
C LYS A 209 15.72 3.33 15.65
N ILE A 210 16.20 4.50 16.03
CA ILE A 210 17.57 4.94 15.80
C ILE A 210 18.38 4.64 17.06
N VAL A 211 19.50 3.95 16.89
CA VAL A 211 20.47 3.65 17.93
C VAL A 211 21.80 4.26 17.50
N GLY A 212 22.40 5.03 18.39
CA GLY A 212 23.73 5.62 18.19
C GLY A 212 24.66 5.24 19.33
N GLY A 213 25.94 5.02 19.01
CA GLY A 213 26.95 4.67 20.00
C GLY A 213 28.36 4.97 19.52
N LEU A 214 29.24 5.26 20.46
CA LEU A 214 30.67 5.39 20.18
C LEU A 214 31.30 4.00 20.22
N ASN A 215 31.81 3.53 19.09
CA ASN A 215 32.56 2.29 19.05
C ASN A 215 34.04 2.59 19.35
N ILE A 216 34.42 2.32 20.61
CA ILE A 216 35.79 2.53 21.11
C ILE A 216 36.72 1.39 20.65
N ALA A 217 36.17 0.21 20.35
CA ALA A 217 36.95 -0.98 20.01
C ALA A 217 37.47 -0.97 18.56
N ASP A 218 36.79 -0.27 17.66
CA ASP A 218 37.06 -0.28 16.20
C ASP A 218 37.62 1.07 15.70
N GLY A 219 38.32 1.82 16.57
CA GLY A 219 39.05 3.03 16.17
C GLY A 219 38.37 4.38 16.48
N LEU A 220 37.57 4.47 17.56
CA LEU A 220 36.87 5.71 17.95
C LEU A 220 35.99 6.25 16.80
N ILE A 221 35.01 5.44 16.43
CA ILE A 221 34.06 5.73 15.36
C ILE A 221 32.69 5.97 16.00
N ASN A 222 31.99 7.02 15.56
CA ASN A 222 30.59 7.23 15.88
C ASN A 222 29.72 6.41 14.93
N GLU A 223 28.94 5.49 15.46
CA GLU A 223 28.08 4.60 14.70
C GLU A 223 26.62 4.97 14.96
N VAL A 224 25.83 5.11 13.89
CA VAL A 224 24.41 5.38 13.95
C VAL A 224 23.70 4.38 13.05
N ALA A 225 22.69 3.68 13.58
CA ALA A 225 21.89 2.73 12.83
C ALA A 225 20.40 2.90 13.16
N GLY A 226 19.56 2.91 12.13
CA GLY A 226 18.11 2.81 12.25
C GLY A 226 17.64 1.43 11.80
N TYR A 227 16.63 0.87 12.47
CA TYR A 227 15.98 -0.35 12.00
C TYR A 227 14.47 -0.37 12.31
N ALA A 228 13.72 -1.05 11.46
CA ALA A 228 12.29 -1.34 11.62
C ALA A 228 12.03 -2.81 11.31
N VAL A 229 11.09 -3.43 12.04
CA VAL A 229 10.73 -4.86 11.88
C VAL A 229 9.24 -4.94 11.56
N TYR A 230 8.91 -5.45 10.39
CA TYR A 230 7.54 -5.49 9.85
C TYR A 230 7.26 -6.77 9.07
N GLY A 231 5.98 -6.96 8.77
CA GLY A 231 5.50 -7.93 7.81
C GLY A 231 4.13 -7.49 7.28
N PHE A 232 3.80 -7.94 6.08
CA PHE A 232 2.51 -7.63 5.45
C PHE A 232 1.92 -8.88 4.80
N LYS A 233 0.58 -8.88 4.67
CA LYS A 233 -0.17 -9.98 4.09
C LYS A 233 -1.37 -9.46 3.32
N GLN A 234 -1.57 -9.99 2.12
CA GLN A 234 -2.82 -9.83 1.38
C GLN A 234 -3.95 -10.56 2.13
N VAL A 235 -4.95 -9.83 2.59
CA VAL A 235 -6.09 -10.38 3.37
C VAL A 235 -7.28 -10.67 2.47
N LYS A 236 -7.54 -9.78 1.48
CA LYS A 236 -8.66 -9.91 0.56
C LYS A 236 -8.18 -9.72 -0.89
N SER A 237 -7.94 -10.81 -1.59
CA SER A 237 -7.41 -10.77 -2.96
C SER A 237 -8.36 -10.15 -3.99
N ALA A 238 -9.67 -10.18 -3.74
CA ALA A 238 -10.66 -9.58 -4.63
C ALA A 238 -10.77 -8.04 -4.48
N PHE A 239 -10.22 -7.45 -3.42
CA PHE A 239 -10.38 -6.03 -3.02
C PHE A 239 -9.26 -5.13 -3.57
N GLY A 240 -8.43 -5.67 -4.48
CA GLY A 240 -7.37 -4.95 -5.16
C GLY A 240 -7.17 -5.48 -6.58
N ARG A 241 -6.55 -4.66 -7.41
CA ARG A 241 -6.13 -4.98 -8.78
C ARG A 241 -4.82 -4.27 -9.05
N GLU A 242 -3.89 -5.01 -9.62
CA GLU A 242 -2.72 -4.41 -10.23
C GLU A 242 -3.16 -3.73 -11.53
N VAL A 243 -2.63 -2.53 -11.80
CA VAL A 243 -2.88 -1.78 -13.03
C VAL A 243 -1.56 -1.68 -13.80
N ALA A 244 -1.46 -2.47 -14.86
CA ALA A 244 -0.32 -2.44 -15.77
C ALA A 244 -0.37 -1.16 -16.61
N GLY A 245 0.76 -0.45 -16.65
CA GLY A 245 0.93 0.79 -17.41
C GLY A 245 2.39 1.01 -17.79
N LYS A 246 2.69 2.18 -18.36
CA LYS A 246 4.07 2.66 -18.49
C LYS A 246 4.62 3.14 -17.14
#